data_AF-A0AAD8QZZ5-F1
#
_entry.id   AF-A0AAD8QZZ5-F1
#
_cell.length_a   1.000
_cell.length_b   1.000
_cell.length_c   1.000
_cell.angle_alpha   90.00
_cell.angle_beta   90.00
_cell.angle_gamma   90.00
#
_symmetry.space_group_name_H-M   'P 1'
#
loop_
_entity.id
_entity.type
_entity.pdbx_description
1 polymer ?
#
loop_
_entity_poly.entity_id
_entity_poly.type
_entity_poly.pdbx_seq_one_letter_code
_entity_poly.pdbx_strand_id
1 'polypeptide(L)'
;MVESSNANAMVSGLKGCDLSALLTFDPESIEPATPKTSVEPIPGTVHGLLQRLKALLSSSIETVVENPEAVKGILEEIQPHLPVTLLAKLWPAVTLSAFSAELEALRKELEKLEERVRMTKQLIHEKETLIARSREEAQGLTADLKTDLAEIRALSNQLVTGRDEDDEAEIAGVDRIRADALRGLDEFLQRNPSV
;
A
#
# COMPACT_ATOMS: atom_id res chain seq x y z
N MET A 1 16.73 20.24 -14.92
CA MET A 1 17.77 21.24 -15.26
C MET A 1 18.70 21.32 -14.05
N VAL A 2 19.95 20.90 -14.06
CA VAL A 2 20.85 20.44 -15.13
C VAL A 2 21.81 19.44 -14.47
N GLU A 3 22.03 18.33 -15.15
CA GLU A 3 23.17 17.42 -15.00
C GLU A 3 24.47 18.21 -14.91
N SER A 4 25.46 17.72 -14.17
CA SER A 4 26.75 17.35 -14.77
C SER A 4 27.86 17.26 -13.74
N SER A 5 28.79 16.37 -14.10
CA SER A 5 30.22 16.47 -13.83
C SER A 5 30.70 15.63 -12.64
N ASN A 6 31.16 14.42 -12.94
CA ASN A 6 32.62 14.21 -13.02
C ASN A 6 32.91 12.80 -13.58
N ALA A 7 32.89 12.68 -14.90
CA ALA A 7 33.37 11.49 -15.60
C ALA A 7 34.48 11.93 -16.56
N ASN A 8 35.68 12.20 -16.06
CA ASN A 8 36.86 12.26 -16.92
C ASN A 8 38.18 12.17 -16.13
N ALA A 9 38.71 10.96 -15.98
CA ALA A 9 40.15 10.74 -15.84
C ALA A 9 40.45 9.23 -15.91
N MET A 10 40.41 8.63 -17.10
CA MET A 10 41.28 7.49 -17.48
C MET A 10 40.94 6.97 -18.88
N VAL A 11 41.11 7.77 -19.92
CA VAL A 11 41.42 7.23 -21.26
C VAL A 11 42.31 8.23 -21.99
N SER A 12 43.60 8.19 -21.67
CA SER A 12 44.64 8.80 -22.49
C SER A 12 45.70 7.74 -22.72
N GLY A 13 45.59 7.09 -23.87
CA GLY A 13 46.49 6.03 -24.28
C GLY A 13 45.79 5.18 -25.30
N LEU A 14 45.90 5.59 -26.57
CA LEU A 14 45.95 4.76 -27.79
C LEU A 14 45.84 5.73 -28.97
N LYS A 15 46.91 6.50 -29.17
CA LYS A 15 47.08 7.35 -30.35
C LYS A 15 47.97 6.56 -31.32
N GLY A 16 47.39 6.14 -32.43
CA GLY A 16 48.11 5.60 -33.58
C GLY A 16 48.13 4.08 -33.69
N CYS A 17 47.01 3.45 -34.06
CA CYS A 17 47.04 2.13 -34.68
C CYS A 17 47.28 2.34 -36.17
N ASP A 18 48.53 2.17 -36.60
CA ASP A 18 48.88 2.13 -38.01
C ASP A 18 48.31 0.82 -38.62
N LEU A 19 47.21 0.94 -39.38
CA LEU A 19 46.52 -0.20 -40.00
C LEU A 19 47.29 -0.76 -41.21
N SER A 20 48.45 -0.17 -41.55
CA SER A 20 49.30 -0.60 -42.66
C SER A 20 49.84 -2.04 -42.51
N ALA A 21 49.85 -2.59 -41.29
CA ALA A 21 50.24 -3.97 -41.03
C ALA A 21 49.09 -5.00 -41.22
N LEU A 22 47.83 -4.57 -41.25
CA LEU A 22 46.66 -5.47 -41.41
C LEU A 22 46.34 -5.81 -42.87
N LEU A 23 46.98 -5.12 -43.83
CA LEU A 23 46.80 -5.34 -45.26
C LEU A 23 48.00 -6.03 -45.92
N THR A 24 49.07 -6.30 -45.17
CA THR A 24 50.19 -7.10 -45.64
C THR A 24 49.87 -8.57 -45.40
N PHE A 25 49.00 -9.13 -46.24
CA PHE A 25 48.80 -10.57 -46.30
C PHE A 25 50.04 -11.19 -46.96
N ASP A 26 50.91 -11.82 -46.15
CA ASP A 26 51.99 -12.68 -46.62
C ASP A 26 51.49 -14.13 -46.65
N PRO A 27 51.20 -14.71 -47.82
CA PRO A 27 50.68 -16.07 -47.93
C PRO A 27 51.71 -17.15 -47.59
N GLU A 28 53.01 -16.83 -47.45
CA GLU A 28 54.03 -17.81 -47.02
C GLU A 28 54.15 -17.92 -45.48
N SER A 29 53.47 -17.08 -44.71
CA SER A 29 53.49 -17.09 -43.23
C SER A 29 52.41 -17.97 -42.58
N ILE A 30 51.66 -18.75 -43.36
CA ILE A 30 50.71 -19.75 -42.84
C ILE A 30 51.44 -21.10 -42.73
N GLU A 31 52.43 -21.20 -41.85
CA GLU A 31 52.80 -22.50 -41.32
C GLU A 31 51.70 -22.94 -40.34
N PRO A 32 51.14 -24.16 -40.50
CA PRO A 32 50.12 -24.64 -39.58
C PRO A 32 50.76 -24.86 -38.21
N ALA A 33 50.52 -23.94 -37.28
CA ALA A 33 50.74 -24.17 -35.87
C ALA A 33 49.96 -25.43 -35.48
N THR A 34 50.69 -26.50 -35.15
CA THR A 34 50.10 -27.73 -34.63
C THR A 34 49.28 -27.39 -33.38
N PRO A 35 47.97 -27.70 -33.36
CA PRO A 35 47.16 -27.42 -32.19
C PRO A 35 47.61 -28.34 -31.06
N LYS A 36 48.23 -27.75 -30.03
CA LYS A 36 48.44 -28.40 -28.75
C LYS A 36 47.07 -28.59 -28.07
N THR A 37 46.75 -29.85 -27.83
CA THR A 37 45.86 -30.34 -26.77
C THR A 37 44.39 -29.96 -26.90
N SER A 38 43.72 -30.58 -27.88
CA SER A 38 42.32 -30.96 -27.69
C SER A 38 42.29 -32.12 -26.69
N VAL A 39 41.80 -31.89 -25.47
CA VAL A 39 41.34 -32.99 -24.62
C VAL A 39 40.09 -33.54 -25.31
N GLU A 40 40.22 -34.67 -25.99
CA GLU A 40 39.09 -35.43 -26.51
C GLU A 40 38.14 -35.82 -25.36
N PRO A 41 36.83 -35.57 -25.48
CA PRO A 41 35.86 -36.12 -24.56
C PRO A 41 35.72 -37.61 -24.88
N ILE A 42 35.88 -38.44 -23.85
CA ILE A 42 35.70 -39.89 -23.92
C ILE A 42 34.28 -40.17 -24.48
N PRO A 43 34.15 -40.79 -25.66
CA PRO A 43 32.85 -41.01 -26.32
C PRO A 43 31.83 -41.79 -25.48
N GLY A 44 32.30 -42.53 -24.46
CA GLY A 44 31.47 -43.31 -23.54
C GLY A 44 30.57 -42.47 -22.62
N THR A 45 30.94 -41.23 -22.28
CA THR A 45 30.18 -40.41 -21.32
C THR A 45 28.94 -39.79 -21.97
N VAL A 46 29.07 -39.27 -23.19
CA VAL A 46 27.96 -38.64 -23.94
C VAL A 46 26.89 -39.67 -24.33
N HIS A 47 27.29 -40.90 -24.68
CA HIS A 47 26.34 -41.97 -24.97
C HIS A 47 25.50 -42.34 -23.74
N GLY A 48 26.12 -42.42 -22.56
CA GLY A 48 25.42 -42.68 -21.30
C GLY A 48 24.41 -41.57 -20.96
N LEU A 49 24.80 -40.30 -21.14
CA LEU A 49 23.92 -39.15 -20.93
C LEU A 49 22.75 -39.12 -21.91
N LEU A 50 22.97 -39.43 -23.18
CA LEU A 50 21.89 -39.53 -24.18
C LEU A 50 20.92 -40.67 -23.89
N GLN A 51 21.41 -41.84 -23.43
CA GLN A 51 20.54 -42.94 -23.01
C GLN A 51 19.71 -42.57 -21.78
N ARG A 52 20.30 -41.85 -20.84
CA ARG A 52 19.59 -41.34 -19.65
C ARG A 52 18.54 -40.30 -20.03
N LEU A 53 18.87 -39.35 -20.92
CA LEU A 53 17.91 -38.38 -21.47
C LEU A 53 16.78 -39.08 -22.21
N LYS A 54 17.10 -40.07 -23.05
CA LYS A 54 16.11 -40.88 -23.77
C LYS A 54 15.17 -41.59 -22.81
N ALA A 55 15.69 -42.22 -21.75
CA ALA A 55 14.87 -42.87 -20.73
C ALA A 55 13.93 -41.87 -20.03
N LEU A 56 14.41 -40.68 -19.69
CA LEU A 56 13.61 -39.61 -19.10
C LEU A 56 12.52 -39.11 -20.06
N LEU A 57 12.85 -38.87 -21.32
CA LEU A 57 11.88 -38.44 -22.35
C LEU A 57 10.92 -39.55 -22.80
N SER A 58 11.27 -40.81 -22.55
CA SER A 58 10.41 -41.97 -22.80
C SER A 58 9.45 -42.24 -21.63
N SER A 59 9.59 -41.51 -20.52
CA SER A 59 8.65 -41.55 -19.39
C SER A 59 7.39 -40.72 -19.68
N SER A 60 6.44 -40.70 -18.74
CA SER A 60 5.22 -39.92 -18.87
C SER A 60 5.52 -38.41 -18.93
N ILE A 61 4.73 -37.67 -19.68
CA ILE A 61 4.86 -36.20 -19.80
C ILE A 61 4.73 -35.54 -18.41
N GLU A 62 3.87 -36.09 -17.55
CA GLU A 62 3.65 -35.60 -16.18
C GLU A 62 4.94 -35.70 -15.32
N THR A 63 5.66 -36.83 -15.41
CA THR A 63 6.91 -37.04 -14.66
C THR A 63 8.08 -36.20 -15.19
N VAL A 64 8.06 -35.86 -16.48
CA VAL A 64 9.05 -34.96 -17.10
C VAL A 64 8.79 -33.50 -16.70
N VAL A 65 7.53 -33.10 -16.55
CA VAL A 65 7.13 -31.76 -16.11
C VAL A 65 7.39 -31.54 -14.63
N GLU A 66 7.29 -32.58 -13.79
CA GLU A 66 7.57 -32.50 -12.35
C GLU A 66 9.06 -32.42 -11.98
N ASN A 67 9.96 -32.96 -12.82
CA ASN A 67 11.42 -32.98 -12.56
C ASN A 67 12.24 -32.49 -13.77
N PRO A 68 12.09 -31.21 -14.17
CA PRO A 68 12.77 -30.68 -15.34
C PRO A 68 14.28 -30.51 -15.15
N GLU A 69 14.75 -30.36 -13.92
CA GLU A 69 16.15 -30.06 -13.61
C GLU A 69 17.08 -31.22 -13.99
N ALA A 70 16.59 -32.46 -13.87
CA ALA A 70 17.33 -33.63 -14.34
C ALA A 70 17.47 -33.66 -15.87
N VAL A 71 16.42 -33.22 -16.59
CA VAL A 71 16.42 -33.16 -18.06
C VAL A 71 17.26 -31.98 -18.55
N LYS A 72 17.13 -30.82 -17.90
CA LYS A 72 17.89 -29.59 -18.15
C LYS A 72 19.37 -29.78 -17.93
N GLY A 73 19.78 -30.33 -16.78
CA GLY A 73 21.18 -30.55 -16.46
C GLY A 73 21.87 -31.49 -17.44
N ILE A 74 21.18 -32.57 -17.86
CA ILE A 74 21.72 -33.47 -18.89
C ILE A 74 21.80 -32.75 -20.24
N LEU A 75 20.80 -31.94 -20.62
CA LEU A 75 20.79 -31.19 -21.87
C LEU A 75 21.91 -30.13 -21.94
N GLU A 76 22.18 -29.43 -20.84
CA GLU A 76 23.26 -28.46 -20.71
C GLU A 76 24.65 -29.14 -20.83
N GLU A 77 24.80 -30.34 -20.26
CA GLU A 77 26.05 -31.12 -20.31
C GLU A 77 26.36 -31.66 -21.72
N ILE A 78 25.34 -32.04 -22.50
CA ILE A 78 25.51 -32.51 -23.89
C ILE A 78 25.31 -31.42 -24.95
N GLN A 79 25.02 -30.18 -24.53
CA GLN A 79 24.77 -29.03 -25.40
C GLN A 79 25.83 -28.83 -26.50
N PRO A 80 27.16 -28.86 -26.23
CA PRO A 80 28.17 -28.62 -27.26
C PRO A 80 28.28 -29.74 -28.30
N HIS A 81 27.65 -30.89 -28.06
CA HIS A 81 27.73 -32.08 -28.91
C HIS A 81 26.43 -32.40 -29.65
N LEU A 82 25.35 -31.67 -29.36
CA LEU A 82 24.05 -31.86 -30.01
C LEU A 82 23.91 -30.96 -31.26
N PRO A 83 23.32 -31.46 -32.35
CA PRO A 83 22.95 -30.62 -33.47
C PRO A 83 21.89 -29.59 -33.04
N VAL A 84 22.05 -28.35 -33.51
CA VAL A 84 21.18 -27.20 -33.20
C VAL A 84 19.70 -27.48 -33.45
N THR A 85 19.39 -28.34 -34.43
CA THR A 85 18.02 -28.77 -34.75
C THR A 85 17.35 -29.61 -33.66
N LEU A 86 18.12 -30.35 -32.85
CA LEU A 86 17.59 -31.11 -31.71
C LEU A 86 17.45 -30.21 -30.47
N LEU A 87 18.39 -29.29 -30.24
CA LEU A 87 18.29 -28.30 -29.17
C LEU A 87 17.02 -27.45 -29.31
N ALA A 88 16.74 -26.96 -30.52
CA ALA A 88 15.53 -26.17 -30.80
C ALA A 88 14.21 -26.93 -30.52
N LYS A 89 14.22 -28.26 -30.58
CA LYS A 89 13.05 -29.10 -30.32
C LYS A 89 12.90 -29.49 -28.84
N LEU A 90 14.00 -29.60 -28.12
CA LEU A 90 14.04 -30.06 -26.73
C LEU A 90 13.95 -28.91 -25.70
N TRP A 91 14.46 -27.72 -26.04
CA TRP A 91 14.46 -26.58 -25.14
C TRP A 91 13.06 -26.12 -24.70
N PRO A 92 12.04 -26.06 -25.59
CA PRO A 92 10.68 -25.71 -25.18
C PRO A 92 10.15 -26.62 -24.06
N ALA A 93 10.42 -27.93 -24.13
CA ALA A 93 9.99 -28.90 -23.12
C ALA A 93 10.62 -28.65 -21.75
N VAL A 94 11.88 -28.19 -21.73
CA VAL A 94 12.57 -27.81 -20.49
C VAL A 94 12.00 -26.50 -19.93
N THR A 95 11.68 -25.54 -20.79
CA THR A 95 11.10 -24.24 -20.35
C THR A 95 9.66 -24.37 -19.85
N LEU A 96 8.89 -25.36 -20.31
CA LEU A 96 7.51 -25.57 -19.88
C LEU A 96 7.38 -25.79 -18.36
N SER A 97 8.37 -26.42 -17.73
CA SER A 97 8.34 -26.64 -16.28
C SER A 97 8.76 -25.41 -15.47
N ALA A 98 9.66 -24.58 -16.00
CA ALA A 98 9.93 -23.27 -15.39
C ALA A 98 8.66 -22.41 -15.39
N PHE A 99 7.90 -22.41 -16.49
CA PHE A 99 6.62 -21.73 -16.56
C PHE A 99 5.55 -22.35 -15.65
N SER A 100 5.56 -23.67 -15.40
CA SER A 100 4.58 -24.28 -14.50
C SER A 100 4.81 -23.89 -13.04
N ALA A 101 6.07 -23.86 -12.59
CA ALA A 101 6.43 -23.39 -11.26
C ALA A 101 6.07 -21.91 -11.05
N GLU A 102 6.34 -21.07 -12.06
CA GLU A 102 5.97 -19.65 -12.05
C GLU A 102 4.44 -19.46 -12.02
N LEU A 103 3.69 -20.24 -12.80
CA LEU A 103 2.23 -20.22 -12.78
C LEU A 103 1.65 -20.61 -11.41
N GLU A 104 2.19 -21.64 -10.76
CA GLU A 104 1.74 -22.04 -9.43
C GLU A 104 2.09 -20.99 -8.37
N ALA A 105 3.23 -20.31 -8.49
CA ALA A 105 3.57 -19.17 -7.64
C ALA A 105 2.56 -18.03 -7.83
N LEU A 106 2.25 -17.65 -9.07
CA LEU A 106 1.27 -16.61 -9.40
C LEU A 106 -0.15 -16.97 -8.93
N ARG A 107 -0.55 -18.24 -9.02
CA ARG A 107 -1.84 -18.72 -8.49
C ARG A 107 -1.95 -18.54 -6.98
N LYS A 108 -0.88 -18.87 -6.24
CA LYS A 108 -0.83 -18.63 -4.78
C LYS A 108 -0.84 -17.15 -4.43
N GLU A 109 -0.16 -16.31 -5.22
CA GLU A 109 -0.22 -14.87 -5.02
C GLU A 109 -1.61 -14.30 -5.28
N LEU A 110 -2.30 -14.79 -6.31
CA LEU A 110 -3.68 -14.42 -6.61
C LEU A 110 -4.60 -14.79 -5.44
N GLU A 111 -4.54 -16.02 -4.94
CA GLU A 111 -5.34 -16.47 -3.79
C GLU A 111 -5.11 -15.59 -2.56
N LYS A 112 -3.84 -15.29 -2.25
CA LYS A 112 -3.48 -14.38 -1.14
C LYS A 112 -4.04 -12.98 -1.36
N LEU A 113 -4.02 -12.48 -2.59
CA LEU A 113 -4.55 -11.17 -2.92
C LEU A 113 -6.09 -11.14 -2.81
N GLU A 114 -6.76 -12.17 -3.27
CA GLU A 114 -8.22 -12.33 -3.16
C GLU A 114 -8.65 -12.35 -1.69
N GLU A 115 -7.92 -13.07 -0.83
CA GLU A 115 -8.18 -13.10 0.60
C GLU A 115 -7.99 -11.72 1.25
N ARG A 116 -6.93 -11.00 0.88
CA ARG A 116 -6.72 -9.61 1.33
C ARG A 116 -7.83 -8.67 0.86
N VAL A 117 -8.29 -8.83 -0.38
CA VAL A 117 -9.42 -8.05 -0.92
C VAL A 117 -10.69 -8.35 -0.14
N ARG A 118 -10.96 -9.62 0.15
CA ARG A 118 -12.12 -10.06 0.95
C ARG A 118 -12.10 -9.43 2.35
N MET A 119 -10.97 -9.51 3.05
CA MET A 119 -10.77 -8.93 4.37
C MET A 119 -10.93 -7.39 4.35
N THR A 120 -10.36 -6.74 3.34
CA THR A 120 -10.45 -5.28 3.20
C THR A 120 -11.89 -4.84 2.93
N LYS A 121 -12.64 -5.56 2.08
CA LYS A 121 -14.07 -5.30 1.84
C LYS A 121 -14.89 -5.42 3.11
N GLN A 122 -14.64 -6.44 3.93
CA GLN A 122 -15.31 -6.61 5.21
C GLN A 122 -15.01 -5.44 6.15
N LEU A 123 -13.74 -5.02 6.26
CA LEU A 123 -13.37 -3.87 7.08
C LEU A 123 -14.01 -2.56 6.59
N ILE A 124 -14.08 -2.35 5.28
CA ILE A 124 -14.79 -1.19 4.70
C ILE A 124 -16.24 -1.19 5.16
N HIS A 125 -16.93 -2.34 5.02
CA HIS A 125 -18.32 -2.46 5.42
C HIS A 125 -18.52 -2.17 6.92
N GLU A 126 -17.68 -2.74 7.78
CA GLU A 126 -17.72 -2.46 9.22
C GLU A 126 -17.53 -0.96 9.52
N LYS A 127 -16.58 -0.30 8.84
CA LYS A 127 -16.36 1.14 9.00
C LYS A 127 -17.55 1.97 8.51
N GLU A 128 -18.17 1.59 7.40
CA GLU A 128 -19.38 2.26 6.90
C GLU A 128 -20.53 2.18 7.91
N THR A 129 -20.73 1.02 8.55
CA THR A 129 -21.76 0.87 9.59
C THR A 129 -21.48 1.73 10.83
N LEU A 130 -20.21 1.84 11.24
CA LEU A 130 -19.80 2.71 12.34
C LEU A 130 -20.02 4.19 12.02
N ILE A 131 -19.70 4.61 10.79
CA ILE A 131 -19.93 5.99 10.33
C ILE A 131 -21.43 6.28 10.32
N ALA A 132 -22.26 5.36 9.82
CA ALA A 132 -23.71 5.54 9.80
C ALA A 132 -24.28 5.73 11.21
N ARG A 133 -23.88 4.87 12.16
CA ARG A 133 -24.30 4.99 13.57
C ARG A 133 -23.84 6.31 14.19
N SER A 134 -22.56 6.65 14.04
CA SER A 134 -22.01 7.89 14.60
C SER A 134 -22.71 9.13 14.03
N ARG A 135 -23.10 9.10 12.75
CA ARG A 135 -23.85 10.18 12.13
C ARG A 135 -25.25 10.32 12.72
N GLU A 136 -25.95 9.21 12.96
CA GLU A 136 -27.26 9.20 13.60
C GLU A 136 -27.18 9.75 15.03
N GLU A 137 -26.21 9.29 15.83
CA GLU A 137 -25.96 9.78 17.19
C GLU A 137 -25.67 11.29 17.20
N ALA A 138 -24.81 11.77 16.29
CA ALA A 138 -24.49 13.19 16.18
C ALA A 138 -25.71 14.04 15.80
N GLN A 139 -26.60 13.51 14.95
CA GLN A 139 -27.86 14.17 14.61
C GLN A 139 -28.82 14.23 15.81
N GLY A 140 -28.93 13.15 16.58
CA GLY A 140 -29.69 13.11 17.83
C GLY A 140 -29.22 14.15 18.82
N LEU A 141 -27.91 14.15 19.14
CA LEU A 141 -27.31 15.14 20.05
C LEU A 141 -27.49 16.58 19.56
N THR A 142 -27.45 16.81 18.25
CA THR A 142 -27.72 18.15 17.68
C THR A 142 -29.17 18.58 17.88
N ALA A 143 -30.12 17.64 17.77
CA ALA A 143 -31.53 17.92 18.01
C ALA A 143 -31.80 18.23 19.50
N ASP A 144 -31.18 17.45 20.39
CA ASP A 144 -31.26 17.65 21.84
C ASP A 144 -30.69 19.03 22.22
N LEU A 145 -29.49 19.36 21.76
CA LEU A 145 -28.87 20.67 22.01
C LEU A 145 -29.71 21.85 21.49
N LYS A 146 -30.40 21.69 20.35
CA LYS A 146 -31.31 22.73 19.84
C LYS A 146 -32.53 22.91 20.75
N THR A 147 -33.03 21.82 21.31
CA THR A 147 -34.14 21.82 22.26
C THR A 147 -33.72 22.52 23.54
N ASP A 148 -32.60 22.09 24.14
CA ASP A 148 -32.04 22.69 25.35
C ASP A 148 -31.76 24.18 25.17
N LEU A 149 -31.22 24.58 24.01
CA LEU A 149 -30.96 25.99 23.72
C LEU A 149 -32.25 26.81 23.57
N ALA A 150 -33.32 26.22 23.04
CA ALA A 150 -34.62 26.87 22.99
C ALA A 150 -35.22 27.04 24.39
N GLU A 151 -35.09 26.02 25.25
CA GLU A 151 -35.51 26.09 26.66
C GLU A 151 -34.74 27.15 27.44
N ILE A 152 -33.41 27.18 27.31
CA ILE A 152 -32.56 28.21 27.94
C ILE A 152 -32.97 29.60 27.47
N ARG A 153 -33.26 29.79 26.18
CA ARG A 153 -33.75 31.09 25.68
C ARG A 153 -35.11 31.46 26.26
N ALA A 154 -36.03 30.51 26.38
CA ALA A 154 -37.34 30.75 26.98
C ALA A 154 -37.20 31.16 28.46
N LEU A 155 -36.37 30.44 29.23
CA LEU A 155 -36.06 30.77 30.63
C LEU A 155 -35.37 32.13 30.75
N SER A 156 -34.38 32.40 29.90
CA SER A 156 -33.69 33.69 29.86
C SER A 156 -34.66 34.83 29.59
N ASN A 157 -35.60 34.66 28.66
CA ASN A 157 -36.61 35.68 28.39
C ASN A 157 -37.50 35.88 29.63
N GLN A 158 -37.96 34.81 30.30
CA GLN A 158 -38.77 34.93 31.51
C GLN A 158 -38.03 35.68 32.64
N LEU A 159 -36.75 35.39 32.86
CA LEU A 159 -35.94 36.05 33.89
C LEU A 159 -35.64 37.52 33.55
N VAL A 160 -35.30 37.81 32.30
CA VAL A 160 -34.98 39.18 31.84
C VAL A 160 -36.25 40.03 31.80
N THR A 161 -37.40 39.44 31.51
CA THR A 161 -38.71 40.09 31.62
C THR A 161 -39.36 39.80 32.97
N GLY A 162 -38.57 39.61 34.05
CA GLY A 162 -39.09 39.44 35.40
C GLY A 162 -40.30 40.35 35.55
N ARG A 163 -41.49 39.76 35.78
CA ARG A 163 -42.69 40.57 35.91
C ARG A 163 -42.53 41.28 37.25
N ASP A 164 -41.94 42.48 37.18
CA ASP A 164 -41.80 43.41 38.29
C ASP A 164 -43.17 43.74 38.92
N GLU A 165 -44.29 43.32 38.32
CA GLU A 165 -45.64 43.48 38.84
C GLU A 165 -45.82 42.96 40.27
N ASP A 166 -45.23 41.81 40.60
CA ASP A 166 -45.35 41.24 41.94
C ASP A 166 -44.45 41.99 42.94
N ASP A 167 -43.21 42.30 42.54
CA ASP A 167 -42.25 43.05 43.35
C ASP A 167 -42.72 44.50 43.58
N GLU A 168 -43.28 45.15 42.56
CA GLU A 168 -43.83 46.51 42.60
C GLU A 168 -45.08 46.57 43.48
N ALA A 169 -45.94 45.54 43.44
CA ALA A 169 -47.09 45.45 44.33
C ALA A 169 -46.67 45.29 45.80
N GLU A 170 -45.61 44.51 46.06
CA GLU A 170 -45.03 44.36 47.40
C GLU A 170 -44.45 45.69 47.91
N ILE A 171 -43.65 46.39 47.09
CA ILE A 171 -43.09 47.71 47.41
C ILE A 171 -44.22 48.72 47.67
N ALA A 172 -45.24 48.77 46.81
CA ALA A 172 -46.39 49.65 47.00
C ALA A 172 -47.18 49.35 48.28
N GLY A 173 -47.24 48.08 48.70
CA GLY A 173 -47.83 47.66 49.97
C GLY A 173 -47.06 48.22 51.17
N VAL A 174 -45.74 48.08 51.16
CA VAL A 174 -44.84 48.63 52.20
C VAL A 174 -44.96 50.15 52.26
N ASP A 175 -45.03 50.81 51.12
CA ASP A 175 -45.16 52.26 51.02
C ASP A 175 -46.47 52.78 51.63
N ARG A 176 -47.57 52.03 51.47
CA ARG A 176 -48.85 52.34 52.14
C ARG A 176 -48.73 52.21 53.66
N ILE A 177 -48.12 51.12 54.15
CA ILE A 177 -47.87 50.93 55.59
C ILE A 177 -47.05 52.08 56.15
N ARG A 178 -45.99 52.49 55.43
CA ARG A 178 -45.15 53.65 55.80
C ARG A 178 -45.96 54.94 55.87
N ALA A 179 -46.80 55.20 54.87
CA ALA A 179 -47.63 56.40 54.82
C ALA A 179 -48.64 56.46 55.97
N ASP A 180 -49.27 55.34 56.30
CA ASP A 180 -50.24 55.26 57.40
C ASP A 180 -49.56 55.41 58.77
N ALA A 181 -48.38 54.83 58.96
CA ALA A 181 -47.59 55.01 60.18
C ALA A 181 -47.17 56.47 60.39
N LEU A 182 -46.72 57.17 59.33
CA LEU A 182 -46.37 58.59 59.38
C LEU A 182 -47.60 59.44 59.72
N ARG A 183 -48.75 59.18 59.09
CA ARG A 183 -50.01 59.87 59.40
C ARG A 183 -50.41 59.71 60.87
N GLY A 184 -50.29 58.49 61.41
CA GLY A 184 -50.57 58.23 62.82
C GLY A 184 -49.63 58.99 63.77
N LEU A 185 -48.35 59.12 63.42
CA LEU A 185 -47.39 59.93 64.17
C LEU A 185 -47.71 61.43 64.11
N ASP A 186 -48.05 61.95 62.93
CA ASP A 186 -48.43 63.36 62.77
C ASP A 186 -49.69 63.70 63.57
N GLU A 187 -50.71 62.83 63.52
CA GLU A 187 -51.93 62.96 64.34
C GLU A 187 -51.61 62.94 65.85
N PHE A 188 -50.69 62.07 66.27
CA PHE A 188 -50.25 62.00 67.66
C PHE A 188 -49.57 63.30 68.11
N LEU A 189 -48.67 63.85 67.29
CA LEU A 189 -47.96 65.11 67.57
C LEU A 189 -48.90 66.32 67.58
N GLN A 190 -49.86 66.39 66.64
CA GLN A 190 -50.86 67.48 66.62
C GLN A 190 -51.79 67.44 67.85
N ARG A 191 -52.08 66.24 68.37
CA ARG A 191 -52.93 66.05 69.54
C ARG A 191 -52.20 66.27 70.87
N ASN A 192 -50.86 66.23 70.85
CA ASN A 192 -50.00 66.46 72.01
C ASN A 192 -48.92 67.50 71.69
N PRO A 193 -49.27 68.79 71.52
CA PRO A 193 -48.34 69.85 71.07
C PRO A 193 -47.28 70.26 72.11
N SER A 194 -47.25 69.60 73.28
CA SER A 194 -46.40 69.93 74.42
C SER A 194 -45.38 68.83 74.77
N VAL A 195 -45.25 67.80 73.91
CA VAL A 195 -44.13 66.83 73.95
C VAL A 195 -43.00 67.34 73.06
#